data_AF-A0A151SAT2-F1
#
_entry.id   AF-A0A151SAT2-F1
#
_cell.length_a   1.000
_cell.length_b   1.000
_cell.length_c   1.000
_cell.angle_alpha   90.00
_cell.angle_beta   90.00
_cell.angle_gamma   90.00
#
_symmetry.space_group_name_H-M   'P 1'
#
loop_
_entity.id
_entity.type
_entity.pdbx_description
1 polymer ?
#
loop_
_entity_poly.entity_id
_entity_poly.type
_entity_poly.pdbx_seq_one_letter_code
_entity_poly.pdbx_strand_id
1 'polypeptide(L)'
;MKIPETYSSTSIYLRSFILPLVEETHADLLSSIRTVSNSPISQISRIRETKNHQSPSDLFYQITVLKKRGDAYEPAVGDLIAVTNIRPRCINDLNNHCLIAFVHRASNFCITVLSSKLITTLDQNKEIRFVVYLTNLNTNIRIWRSLNSELEGGNMKIIDKVLQVHSSVRK
;
A
#
# COMPACT_ATOMS: atom_id res chain seq x y z
N MET A 1 -17.04 13.77 -4.81
CA MET A 1 -16.86 14.58 -3.57
C MET A 1 -16.44 15.99 -3.95
N LYS A 2 -16.86 17.02 -3.22
CA LYS A 2 -16.42 18.40 -3.44
C LYS A 2 -15.61 18.85 -2.23
N ILE A 3 -14.38 19.30 -2.46
CA ILE A 3 -13.53 19.91 -1.44
C ILE A 3 -14.13 21.28 -1.08
N PRO A 4 -14.37 21.59 0.21
CA PRO A 4 -14.86 22.89 0.62
C PRO A 4 -13.94 24.04 0.22
N GLU A 5 -14.52 25.20 -0.09
CA GLU A 5 -13.76 26.41 -0.43
C GLU A 5 -13.21 27.13 0.82
N THR A 6 -13.80 26.87 1.99
CA THR A 6 -13.41 27.48 3.27
C THR A 6 -13.47 26.48 4.41
N TYR A 7 -12.62 26.68 5.42
CA TYR A 7 -12.52 25.79 6.58
C TYR A 7 -12.50 26.60 7.87
N SER A 8 -13.18 26.11 8.90
CA SER A 8 -13.25 26.77 10.21
C SER A 8 -12.03 26.48 11.11
N SER A 9 -11.22 25.48 10.77
CA SER A 9 -9.94 25.21 11.45
C SER A 9 -8.99 24.40 10.58
N THR A 10 -7.71 24.47 10.92
CA THR A 10 -6.64 23.67 10.30
C THR A 10 -6.88 22.17 10.44
N SER A 11 -7.43 21.71 11.57
CA SER A 11 -7.81 20.31 11.76
C SER A 11 -8.91 19.88 10.77
N ILE A 12 -9.93 20.72 10.57
CA ILE A 12 -11.03 20.44 9.64
C ILE A 12 -10.52 20.45 8.19
N TYR A 13 -9.61 21.37 7.86
CA TYR A 13 -8.91 21.37 6.58
C TYR A 13 -8.18 20.05 6.33
N LEU A 14 -7.27 19.65 7.20
CA LEU A 14 -6.46 18.43 7.01
C LEU A 14 -7.34 17.17 6.93
N ARG A 15 -8.34 17.04 7.82
CA ARG A 15 -9.26 15.89 7.82
C ARG A 15 -10.10 15.80 6.54
N SER A 16 -10.36 16.91 5.85
CA SER A 16 -11.15 16.91 4.62
C SER A 16 -10.47 16.18 3.45
N PHE A 17 -9.14 16.04 3.49
CA PHE A 17 -8.36 15.34 2.45
C PHE A 17 -8.19 13.83 2.71
N ILE A 18 -8.57 13.34 3.89
CA ILE A 18 -8.41 11.93 4.25
C ILE A 18 -9.25 11.03 3.33
N LEU A 19 -10.54 11.35 3.16
CA LEU A 19 -11.41 10.53 2.31
C LEU A 19 -11.04 10.63 0.81
N PRO A 20 -10.74 11.83 0.24
CA PRO A 20 -10.15 11.93 -1.09
C PRO A 20 -8.90 11.08 -1.30
N LEU A 21 -7.97 11.06 -0.35
CA LEU A 21 -6.75 10.25 -0.44
C LEU A 21 -7.06 8.74 -0.49
N VAL A 22 -8.05 8.28 0.29
CA VAL A 22 -8.50 6.88 0.27
C VAL A 22 -9.14 6.54 -1.08
N GLU A 23 -10.00 7.42 -1.62
CA GLU A 23 -10.65 7.23 -2.92
C GLU A 23 -9.63 7.20 -4.07
N GLU A 24 -8.65 8.10 -4.06
CA GLU A 24 -7.55 8.12 -5.02
C GLU A 24 -6.73 6.84 -4.96
N THR A 25 -6.29 6.44 -3.75
CA THR A 25 -5.55 5.19 -3.53
C THR A 25 -6.35 3.97 -4.02
N HIS A 26 -7.66 3.95 -3.77
CA HIS A 26 -8.55 2.89 -4.21
C HIS A 26 -8.67 2.86 -5.74
N ALA A 27 -8.83 4.00 -6.40
CA ALA A 27 -8.89 4.10 -7.86
C ALA A 27 -7.59 3.64 -8.53
N ASP A 28 -6.45 4.04 -7.99
CA ASP A 28 -5.11 3.63 -8.47
C ASP A 28 -4.90 2.12 -8.32
N LEU A 29 -5.27 1.56 -7.16
CA LEU A 29 -5.19 0.13 -6.91
C LEU A 29 -6.12 -0.63 -7.86
N LEU A 30 -7.35 -0.16 -8.06
CA LEU A 30 -8.32 -0.76 -8.98
C LEU A 30 -7.81 -0.75 -10.43
N SER A 31 -7.19 0.35 -10.87
CA SER A 31 -6.55 0.44 -12.19
C SER A 31 -5.43 -0.59 -12.36
N SER A 32 -4.60 -0.75 -11.32
CA SER A 32 -3.51 -1.72 -11.29
C SER A 32 -4.02 -3.16 -11.32
N ILE A 33 -5.07 -3.45 -10.55
CA ILE A 33 -5.73 -4.76 -10.52
C ILE A 33 -6.34 -5.12 -11.87
N ARG A 34 -6.93 -4.15 -12.59
CA ARG A 34 -7.47 -4.36 -13.95
C ARG A 34 -6.41 -4.74 -14.97
N THR A 35 -5.15 -4.32 -14.75
CA THR A 35 -4.01 -4.56 -15.64
C THR A 35 -3.03 -5.60 -15.10
N VAL A 36 -3.43 -6.36 -14.07
CA VAL A 36 -2.55 -7.29 -13.32
C VAL A 36 -1.88 -8.37 -14.16
N SER A 37 -2.45 -8.72 -15.31
CA SER A 37 -1.86 -9.68 -16.26
C SER A 37 -0.50 -9.23 -16.81
N ASN A 38 -0.30 -7.91 -16.88
CA ASN A 38 0.92 -7.27 -17.34
C ASN A 38 1.81 -6.79 -16.18
N SER A 39 1.39 -7.01 -14.93
CA SER A 39 2.15 -6.55 -13.78
C SER A 39 3.51 -7.26 -13.66
N PRO A 40 4.55 -6.55 -13.20
CA PRO A 40 5.80 -7.16 -12.80
C PRO A 40 5.59 -8.28 -11.79
N ILE A 41 6.25 -9.42 -11.99
CA ILE A 41 6.08 -10.64 -11.21
C ILE A 41 7.41 -11.27 -10.85
N SER A 42 7.49 -11.82 -9.65
CA SER A 42 8.64 -12.59 -9.18
C SER A 42 8.20 -13.90 -8.56
N GLN A 43 9.05 -14.93 -8.72
CA GLN A 43 8.79 -16.23 -8.11
C GLN A 43 9.27 -16.24 -6.67
N ILE A 44 8.50 -16.88 -5.80
CA ILE A 44 8.83 -17.08 -4.40
C ILE A 44 9.67 -18.35 -4.29
N SER A 45 10.78 -18.26 -3.55
CA SER A 45 11.58 -19.42 -3.16
C SER A 45 11.22 -19.90 -1.75
N ARG A 46 10.82 -18.98 -0.87
CA ARG A 46 10.55 -19.29 0.53
C ARG A 46 9.62 -18.27 1.17
N ILE A 47 8.77 -18.76 2.07
CA ILE A 47 7.97 -17.95 3.00
C ILE A 47 8.24 -18.45 4.43
N ARG A 48 8.38 -17.52 5.37
CA ARG A 48 8.53 -17.79 6.81
C ARG A 48 7.77 -16.75 7.61
N GLU A 49 7.19 -17.14 8.74
CA GLU A 49 6.75 -16.18 9.75
C GLU A 49 7.96 -15.45 10.35
N THR A 50 7.79 -14.17 10.64
CA THR A 50 8.81 -13.41 11.38
C THR A 50 8.65 -13.60 12.89
N LYS A 51 9.65 -13.21 13.67
CA LYS A 51 9.54 -13.16 15.14
C LYS A 51 8.43 -12.22 15.63
N ASN A 52 8.03 -11.25 14.81
CA ASN A 52 6.99 -10.28 15.12
C ASN A 52 5.61 -10.74 14.63
N HIS A 53 5.49 -11.98 14.14
CA HIS A 53 4.21 -12.53 13.71
C HIS A 53 3.31 -12.75 14.93
N GLN A 54 2.16 -12.08 14.96
CA GLN A 54 1.13 -12.27 15.98
C GLN A 54 -0.24 -12.33 15.30
N SER A 55 -0.79 -13.54 15.19
CA SER A 55 -2.16 -13.71 14.70
C SER A 55 -3.16 -13.27 15.79
N PRO A 56 -4.23 -12.51 15.44
CA PRO A 56 -4.67 -12.19 14.07
C PRO A 56 -4.24 -10.82 13.52
N SER A 57 -3.59 -9.96 14.31
CA SER A 57 -3.36 -8.55 13.96
C SER A 57 -2.08 -8.27 13.16
N ASP A 58 -0.97 -8.89 13.53
CA ASP A 58 0.37 -8.57 13.04
C ASP A 58 0.91 -9.72 12.19
N LEU A 59 0.35 -9.86 10.99
CA LEU A 59 0.65 -10.96 10.07
C LEU A 59 1.93 -10.69 9.27
N PHE A 60 3.07 -10.63 9.97
CA PHE A 60 4.37 -10.39 9.36
C PHE A 60 5.01 -11.68 8.83
N TYR A 61 5.39 -11.65 7.56
CA TYR A 61 6.09 -12.74 6.90
C TYR A 61 7.36 -12.25 6.23
N GLN A 62 8.38 -13.10 6.25
CA GLN A 62 9.57 -12.96 5.43
C GLN A 62 9.38 -13.79 4.15
N ILE A 63 9.46 -13.13 3.00
CA ILE A 63 9.37 -13.76 1.68
C ILE A 63 10.73 -13.60 1.00
N THR A 64 11.28 -14.71 0.50
CA THR A 64 12.45 -14.71 -0.36
C THR A 64 11.97 -14.95 -1.79
N VAL A 65 12.37 -14.07 -2.71
CA VAL A 65 12.11 -14.22 -4.14
C VAL A 65 13.31 -14.87 -4.83
N LEU A 66 13.05 -15.61 -5.91
CA LEU A 66 14.11 -16.23 -6.70
C LEU A 66 14.89 -15.15 -7.44
N LYS A 67 16.20 -15.11 -7.20
CA LYS A 67 17.13 -14.31 -8.00
C LYS A 67 17.19 -14.87 -9.42
N LYS A 68 16.58 -14.18 -10.37
CA LYS A 68 16.77 -14.45 -11.81
C LYS A 68 17.74 -13.43 -12.39
N ARG A 69 18.53 -13.84 -13.38
CA ARG A 69 19.32 -12.91 -14.20
C ARG A 69 18.34 -12.22 -15.16
N GLY A 70 18.32 -10.88 -15.22
CA GLY A 70 17.45 -10.08 -16.10
C GLY A 70 16.39 -9.26 -15.35
N ASP A 71 15.33 -8.85 -16.07
CA ASP A 71 14.29 -7.90 -15.63
C ASP A 71 13.22 -8.50 -14.71
N ALA A 72 13.60 -9.43 -13.82
CA ALA A 72 12.66 -9.95 -12.83
C ALA A 72 12.31 -8.86 -11.82
N TYR A 73 11.03 -8.74 -11.48
CA TYR A 73 10.54 -7.77 -10.50
C TYR A 73 11.23 -7.96 -9.14
N GLU A 74 11.89 -6.94 -8.63
CA GLU A 74 12.40 -6.93 -7.26
C GLU A 74 11.47 -6.09 -6.38
N PRO A 75 10.73 -6.69 -5.43
CA PRO A 75 9.83 -5.93 -4.57
C PRO A 75 10.60 -4.98 -3.65
N ALA A 76 10.12 -3.74 -3.55
CA ALA A 76 10.73 -2.66 -2.81
C ALA A 76 9.84 -2.18 -1.66
N VAL A 77 10.45 -1.46 -0.71
CA VAL A 77 9.71 -0.88 0.42
C VAL A 77 8.64 0.08 -0.07
N GLY A 78 7.42 -0.09 0.47
CA GLY A 78 6.25 0.69 0.08
C GLY A 78 5.39 0.02 -0.98
N ASP A 79 5.86 -1.07 -1.60
CA ASP A 79 5.05 -1.80 -2.58
C ASP A 79 3.87 -2.49 -1.89
N LEU A 80 2.71 -2.37 -2.51
CA LEU A 80 1.56 -3.24 -2.27
C LEU A 80 1.60 -4.35 -3.31
N ILE A 81 1.64 -5.59 -2.85
CA ILE A 81 1.81 -6.76 -3.70
C ILE A 81 0.68 -7.76 -3.51
N ALA A 82 0.43 -8.52 -4.57
CA ALA A 82 -0.40 -9.71 -4.58
C ALA A 82 0.50 -10.94 -4.36
N VAL A 83 0.22 -11.74 -3.34
CA VAL A 83 0.87 -13.03 -3.09
C VAL A 83 -0.09 -14.15 -3.50
N THR A 84 0.33 -15.01 -4.43
CA THR A 84 -0.57 -15.95 -5.11
C THR A 84 0.11 -17.26 -5.51
N ASN A 85 -0.68 -18.32 -5.66
CA ASN A 85 -0.27 -19.64 -6.12
C ASN A 85 -0.30 -19.79 -7.66
N ILE A 86 -0.91 -18.85 -8.37
CA ILE A 86 -1.03 -18.81 -9.83
C ILE A 86 -0.48 -17.49 -10.37
N ARG A 87 -0.03 -17.48 -11.64
CA ARG A 87 0.26 -16.22 -12.32
C ARG A 87 -1.08 -15.60 -12.77
N PRO A 88 -1.49 -14.43 -12.25
CA PRO A 88 -2.75 -13.82 -12.65
C PRO A 88 -2.74 -13.47 -14.13
N ARG A 89 -3.82 -13.80 -14.84
CA ARG A 89 -4.07 -13.46 -16.25
C ARG A 89 -5.25 -12.50 -16.39
N CYS A 90 -6.10 -12.41 -15.37
CA CYS A 90 -7.19 -11.46 -15.30
C CYS A 90 -7.51 -11.13 -13.83
N ILE A 91 -8.40 -10.16 -13.64
CA ILE A 91 -8.89 -9.75 -12.31
C ILE A 91 -9.53 -10.90 -11.54
N ASN A 92 -10.22 -11.83 -12.21
CA ASN A 92 -10.89 -12.97 -11.58
C ASN A 92 -9.88 -13.94 -10.92
N ASP A 93 -8.64 -14.01 -11.42
CA ASP A 93 -7.60 -14.85 -10.84
C ASP A 93 -7.14 -14.35 -9.47
N LEU A 94 -7.37 -13.07 -9.14
CA LEU A 94 -7.09 -12.54 -7.80
C LEU A 94 -8.16 -12.93 -6.79
N ASN A 95 -9.37 -13.31 -7.25
CA ASN A 95 -10.46 -13.68 -6.38
C ASN A 95 -10.17 -15.05 -5.74
N ASN A 96 -10.14 -15.11 -4.41
CA ASN A 96 -9.84 -16.29 -3.58
C ASN A 96 -8.47 -16.97 -3.73
N HIS A 97 -7.68 -16.63 -4.76
CA HIS A 97 -6.34 -17.20 -5.00
C HIS A 97 -5.20 -16.22 -4.70
N CYS A 98 -5.53 -15.08 -4.10
CA CYS A 98 -4.56 -14.06 -3.74
C CYS A 98 -4.80 -13.54 -2.32
N LEU A 99 -3.71 -13.10 -1.69
CA LEU A 99 -3.72 -12.19 -0.56
C LEU A 99 -2.94 -10.93 -0.92
N ILE A 100 -3.25 -9.84 -0.23
CA ILE A 100 -2.57 -8.57 -0.43
C ILE A 100 -1.57 -8.39 0.69
N ALA A 101 -0.36 -7.93 0.38
CA ALA A 101 0.65 -7.67 1.39
C ALA A 101 1.38 -6.35 1.11
N PHE A 102 1.74 -5.64 2.17
CA PHE A 102 2.52 -4.42 2.11
C PHE A 102 3.98 -4.71 2.44
N VAL A 103 4.90 -4.28 1.58
CA VAL A 103 6.35 -4.48 1.77
C VAL A 103 6.89 -3.43 2.73
N HIS A 104 7.16 -3.86 3.97
CA HIS A 104 7.67 -3.01 5.03
C HIS A 104 9.20 -2.91 5.03
N ARG A 105 9.90 -3.99 4.67
CA ARG A 105 11.38 -4.03 4.55
C ARG A 105 11.77 -4.82 3.32
N ALA A 106 12.85 -4.40 2.67
CA ALA A 106 13.44 -5.10 1.55
C ALA A 106 14.98 -5.10 1.68
N SER A 107 15.59 -6.24 1.42
CA SER A 107 17.04 -6.43 1.38
C SER A 107 17.35 -7.63 0.50
N ASN A 108 18.06 -7.41 -0.62
CA ASN A 108 18.60 -8.43 -1.51
C ASN A 108 17.67 -9.66 -1.71
N PHE A 109 16.64 -9.51 -2.53
CA PHE A 109 15.64 -10.57 -2.83
C PHE A 109 14.86 -11.11 -1.62
N CYS A 110 15.01 -10.48 -0.45
CA CYS A 110 14.30 -10.84 0.76
C CYS A 110 13.48 -9.65 1.25
N ILE A 111 12.20 -9.87 1.47
CA ILE A 111 11.28 -8.84 1.93
C ILE A 111 10.59 -9.27 3.22
N THR A 112 10.27 -8.30 4.07
CA THR A 112 9.33 -8.46 5.17
C THR A 112 8.04 -7.76 4.78
N VAL A 113 6.94 -8.50 4.80
CA VAL A 113 5.64 -8.01 4.41
C VAL A 113 4.66 -8.10 5.56
N LEU A 114 3.74 -7.14 5.62
CA LEU A 114 2.52 -7.22 6.41
C LEU A 114 1.40 -7.74 5.52
N SER A 115 0.89 -8.92 5.83
CA SER A 115 -0.17 -9.57 5.04
C SER A 115 -1.56 -9.14 5.50
N SER A 116 -2.52 -9.04 4.57
CA SER A 116 -3.92 -8.73 4.88
C SER A 116 -4.67 -9.88 5.57
N LYS A 117 -4.18 -11.11 5.44
CA LYS A 117 -4.74 -12.33 6.05
C LYS A 117 -3.68 -13.41 6.20
N LEU A 118 -3.98 -14.46 6.96
CA LEU A 118 -3.08 -15.59 7.15
C LEU A 118 -2.74 -16.24 5.81
N ILE A 119 -1.46 -16.52 5.57
CA ILE A 119 -1.00 -17.12 4.32
C ILE A 119 -1.60 -18.53 4.11
N THR A 120 -1.89 -19.25 5.19
CA THR A 120 -2.56 -20.57 5.17
C THR A 120 -3.99 -20.54 4.64
N THR A 121 -4.58 -19.36 4.43
CA THR A 121 -5.90 -19.20 3.80
C THR A 121 -5.85 -19.37 2.28
N LEU A 122 -4.66 -19.33 1.67
CA LEU A 122 -4.51 -19.75 0.28
C LEU A 122 -4.64 -21.28 0.21
N ASP A 123 -5.32 -21.78 -0.83
CA ASP A 123 -5.57 -23.21 -1.09
C ASP A 123 -4.40 -24.09 -0.64
N GLN A 124 -4.61 -24.85 0.44
CA GLN A 124 -3.58 -25.61 1.15
C GLN A 124 -2.91 -26.67 0.25
N ASN A 125 -3.57 -27.05 -0.84
CA ASN A 125 -3.07 -28.02 -1.80
C ASN A 125 -2.16 -27.42 -2.88
N LYS A 126 -2.00 -26.09 -2.91
CA LYS A 126 -1.20 -25.39 -3.93
C LYS A 126 -0.15 -24.52 -3.29
N GLU A 127 1.11 -24.82 -3.60
CA GLU A 127 2.23 -23.98 -3.20
C GLU A 127 2.06 -22.55 -3.72
N ILE A 128 2.26 -21.60 -2.82
CA ILE A 128 2.32 -20.18 -3.13
C ILE A 128 3.59 -19.92 -3.91
N ARG A 129 3.46 -19.29 -5.07
CA ARG A 129 4.53 -19.29 -6.07
C ARG A 129 4.99 -17.91 -6.48
N PHE A 130 4.15 -16.88 -6.33
CA PHE A 130 4.43 -15.60 -6.95
C PHE A 130 4.12 -14.41 -6.04
N VAL A 131 4.95 -13.38 -6.18
CA VAL A 131 4.65 -12.00 -5.80
C VAL A 131 4.41 -11.19 -7.06
N VAL A 132 3.32 -10.44 -7.08
CA VAL A 132 2.89 -9.60 -8.22
C VAL A 132 2.80 -8.16 -7.74
N TYR A 133 3.43 -7.23 -8.45
CA TYR A 133 3.33 -5.81 -8.16
C TYR A 133 1.90 -5.29 -8.42
N LEU A 134 1.34 -4.53 -7.48
CA LEU A 134 0.08 -3.82 -7.68
C LEU A 134 0.34 -2.32 -7.76
N THR A 135 0.85 -1.71 -6.70
CA THR A 135 1.14 -0.26 -6.67
C THR A 135 2.20 0.05 -5.62
N ASN A 136 2.69 1.27 -5.56
CA ASN A 136 3.57 1.76 -4.50
C ASN A 136 2.86 2.82 -3.65
N LEU A 137 2.78 2.58 -2.34
CA LEU A 137 2.06 3.44 -1.41
C LEU A 137 2.92 4.53 -0.77
N ASN A 138 4.20 4.70 -1.15
CA ASN A 138 5.06 5.69 -0.48
C ASN A 138 4.51 7.11 -0.56
N THR A 139 3.98 7.51 -1.72
CA THR A 139 3.34 8.83 -1.88
C THR A 139 2.11 8.94 -0.97
N ASN A 140 1.22 7.96 -1.03
CA ASN A 140 0.00 7.91 -0.20
C ASN A 140 0.33 7.98 1.31
N ILE A 141 1.33 7.23 1.76
CA ILE A 141 1.81 7.22 3.16
C ILE A 141 2.40 8.57 3.55
N ARG A 142 3.16 9.23 2.68
CA ARG A 142 3.72 10.57 2.96
C ARG A 142 2.62 11.62 3.09
N ILE A 143 1.61 11.58 2.21
CA ILE A 143 0.45 12.48 2.29
C ILE A 143 -0.32 12.19 3.58
N TRP A 144 -0.63 10.92 3.89
CA TRP A 144 -1.30 10.52 5.12
C TRP A 144 -0.60 11.05 6.38
N ARG A 145 0.73 10.88 6.47
CA ARG A 145 1.54 11.40 7.58
C ARG A 145 1.50 12.91 7.68
N SER A 146 1.52 13.60 6.54
CA SER A 146 1.40 15.06 6.49
C SER A 146 0.03 15.53 7.02
N LEU A 147 -1.05 14.85 6.62
CA LEU A 147 -2.41 15.16 7.06
C LEU A 147 -2.61 14.89 8.57
N ASN A 148 -1.94 13.86 9.11
CA ASN A 148 -2.01 13.52 10.53
C ASN A 148 -0.94 14.21 11.40
N SER A 149 -0.16 15.15 10.83
CA SER A 149 0.91 15.86 11.53
C SER A 149 1.98 14.94 12.15
N GLU A 150 2.18 13.75 11.58
CA GLU A 150 3.18 12.76 12.01
C GLU A 150 4.58 13.03 11.44
N LEU A 151 4.73 14.05 10.59
CA LEU A 151 6.04 14.51 10.12
C LEU A 151 6.63 15.47 11.15
N GLU A 152 7.77 15.10 11.73
CA GLU A 152 8.55 15.98 12.62
C GLU A 152 8.84 17.33 11.93
N GLY A 153 8.63 18.45 12.64
CA GLY A 153 8.98 19.79 12.15
C GLY A 153 7.95 20.49 11.26
N GLY A 154 6.69 20.00 11.20
CA GLY A 154 5.62 20.61 10.40
C GLY A 154 5.35 22.08 10.76
N ASN A 155 5.65 23.02 9.86
CA ASN A 155 5.36 24.44 10.04
C ASN A 155 3.89 24.77 9.72
N MET A 156 3.01 24.54 10.69
CA MET A 156 1.56 24.80 10.55
C MET A 156 1.23 26.28 10.30
N LYS A 157 2.16 27.21 10.55
CA LYS A 157 1.96 28.65 10.37
C LYS A 157 1.63 29.03 8.93
N ILE A 158 2.10 28.28 7.93
CA ILE A 158 1.75 28.53 6.53
C ILE A 158 0.29 28.14 6.28
N ILE A 159 -0.16 27.00 6.80
CA ILE A 159 -1.55 26.55 6.64
C ILE A 159 -2.49 27.51 7.38
N ASP A 160 -2.14 27.92 8.60
CA ASP A 160 -2.92 28.90 9.36
C ASP A 160 -3.06 30.22 8.60
N LYS A 161 -1.96 30.71 7.99
CA LYS A 161 -1.99 31.93 7.16
C LYS A 161 -2.90 31.77 5.94
N VAL A 162 -2.78 30.67 5.20
CA VAL A 162 -3.63 30.40 4.02
C VAL A 162 -5.10 30.36 4.41
N LEU A 163 -5.44 29.71 5.52
CA LEU A 163 -6.82 29.63 6.01
C LEU A 163 -7.36 30.98 6.53
N GLN A 164 -6.53 31.81 7.16
CA GLN A 164 -6.91 33.15 7.65
C GLN A 164 -7.09 34.18 6.54
N VAL A 165 -6.38 34.05 5.41
CA VAL A 165 -6.59 34.94 4.25
C VAL A 165 -8.04 34.85 3.76
N HIS A 166 -8.68 33.67 3.84
CA HIS A 166 -10.07 33.49 3.42
C HIS A 166 -11.12 34.02 4.40
N SER A 167 -10.83 34.12 5.71
CA SER A 167 -11.76 34.74 6.66
C SER A 167 -11.78 36.27 6.57
N SER A 168 -10.70 36.87 6.07
CA SER A 168 -10.50 38.32 6.01
C SER A 168 -11.17 39.00 4.80
N VAL A 169 -11.58 38.22 3.79
CA VAL A 169 -12.15 38.72 2.52
C VAL A 169 -13.69 38.78 2.55
N ARG A 170 -14.36 38.31 3.61
CA ARG A 170 -15.79 38.58 3.84
C ARG A 170 -15.95 39.94 4.55
N LYS A 171 -16.19 41.00 3.78
CA LYS A 171 -16.82 42.25 4.23
C LYS A 171 -17.96 42.61 3.29
#